data_AF-A0A9P8LFC1-F1
#
_entry.id   AF-A0A9P8LFC1-F1
#
_cell.length_a   1.000
_cell.length_b   1.000
_cell.length_c   1.000
_cell.angle_alpha   90.00
_cell.angle_beta   90.00
_cell.angle_gamma   90.00
#
_symmetry.space_group_name_H-M   'P 1'
#
loop_
_entity.id
_entity.type
_entity.pdbx_description
1 polymer ?
#
loop_
_entity_poly.entity_id
_entity_poly.type
_entity_poly.pdbx_seq_one_letter_code
_entity_poly.pdbx_strand_id
1 'polypeptide(L)'
;MDEMIKYINSDGIVQAWHHLTSTYFDRNRPRIDPVVCVNVLTLFYRYGRGTQLSQTFQWVYQILYYRAYLDGTRYYCYPESFLYFLNRLIASSDSPELHRYLKPLLLERVLERIGASGDAMALAMRILVCKSMGIRNEVDARSLLALQCEDGGWELCWMFQHPSTKTKVGNRGLNTALAINAINAVKE
;
A
#
# COMPACT_ATOMS: atom_id res chain seq x y z
N MET A 1 2.05 10.31 -17.49
CA MET A 1 1.17 11.04 -16.55
C MET A 1 0.02 11.73 -17.28
N ASP A 2 0.27 12.41 -18.40
CA ASP A 2 -0.82 13.09 -19.15
C ASP A 2 -1.89 12.13 -19.66
N GLU A 3 -1.49 10.95 -20.15
CA GLU A 3 -2.47 9.90 -20.48
C GLU A 3 -3.29 9.49 -19.25
N MET A 4 -2.72 9.46 -18.04
CA MET A 4 -3.43 9.01 -16.83
C MET A 4 -4.57 9.95 -16.40
N ILE A 5 -4.46 11.23 -16.72
CA ILE A 5 -5.48 12.24 -16.40
C ILE A 5 -6.75 12.02 -17.22
N LYS A 6 -6.65 11.41 -18.42
CA LYS A 6 -7.79 11.19 -19.31
C LYS A 6 -8.84 10.20 -18.76
N TYR A 7 -8.56 9.63 -17.59
CA TYR A 7 -9.28 8.47 -17.06
C TYR A 7 -9.59 8.60 -15.57
N ILE A 8 -9.86 9.85 -15.21
CA ILE A 8 -10.52 10.27 -14.00
C ILE A 8 -12.03 10.10 -14.21
N ASN A 9 -12.74 9.54 -13.23
CA ASN A 9 -14.21 9.40 -13.28
C ASN A 9 -14.91 10.75 -13.02
N SER A 10 -16.25 10.76 -13.05
CA SER A 10 -17.06 11.96 -12.75
C SER A 10 -16.77 12.58 -11.38
N ASP A 11 -16.25 11.78 -10.44
CA ASP A 11 -15.99 12.17 -9.06
C ASP A 11 -14.54 12.65 -8.85
N GLY A 12 -13.73 12.72 -9.92
CA GLY A 12 -12.33 13.13 -9.81
C GLY A 12 -11.37 12.01 -9.36
N ILE A 13 -11.82 10.75 -9.38
CA ILE A 13 -11.04 9.60 -8.92
C ILE A 13 -10.40 8.85 -10.11
N VAL A 14 -9.10 8.56 -10.01
CA VAL A 14 -8.38 7.74 -10.99
C VAL A 14 -8.94 6.32 -11.04
N GLN A 15 -9.23 5.84 -12.26
CA GLN A 15 -9.68 4.47 -12.51
C GLN A 15 -8.50 3.55 -12.89
N ALA A 16 -8.57 2.26 -12.58
CA ALA A 16 -7.54 1.27 -12.88
C ALA A 16 -8.10 0.05 -13.62
N TRP A 17 -7.44 -0.47 -14.67
CA TRP A 17 -7.63 -1.88 -15.05
C TRP A 17 -6.44 -2.66 -15.65
N HIS A 18 -6.48 -3.98 -15.42
CA HIS A 18 -5.49 -5.00 -15.77
C HIS A 18 -5.92 -5.79 -17.01
N HIS A 19 -5.16 -5.67 -18.09
CA HIS A 19 -4.73 -6.83 -18.86
C HIS A 19 -3.29 -6.56 -19.26
N LEU A 20 -2.43 -7.55 -19.03
CA LEU A 20 -1.04 -7.53 -19.45
C LEU A 20 -1.00 -7.04 -20.90
N THR A 21 -0.30 -5.92 -21.14
CA THR A 21 -0.22 -5.18 -22.42
C THR A 21 -1.52 -4.52 -22.94
N SER A 22 -1.47 -3.18 -23.02
CA SER A 22 -2.41 -2.22 -23.64
C SER A 22 -3.48 -1.54 -22.77
N THR A 23 -3.29 -0.21 -22.66
CA THR A 23 -4.24 0.86 -22.31
C THR A 23 -5.08 0.71 -21.02
N TYR A 24 -4.56 1.38 -20.00
CA TYR A 24 -4.96 1.41 -18.60
C TYR A 24 -6.40 1.81 -18.29
N PHE A 25 -7.22 2.19 -19.27
CA PHE A 25 -8.49 2.79 -18.89
C PHE A 25 -9.60 2.85 -19.95
N ASP A 26 -10.76 2.44 -19.47
CA ASP A 26 -11.99 2.18 -20.21
C ASP A 26 -13.12 2.84 -19.43
N ARG A 27 -13.80 3.79 -20.08
CA ARG A 27 -14.89 4.57 -19.46
C ARG A 27 -16.11 3.72 -19.10
N ASN A 28 -16.23 2.52 -19.67
CA ASN A 28 -17.42 1.68 -19.53
C ASN A 28 -17.38 0.75 -18.32
N ARG A 29 -16.23 0.66 -17.61
CA ARG A 29 -16.05 -0.25 -16.47
C ARG A 29 -15.21 0.39 -15.35
N PRO A 30 -15.75 1.39 -14.63
CA PRO A 30 -15.01 2.11 -13.61
C PRO A 30 -14.67 1.18 -12.44
N ARG A 31 -13.38 0.87 -12.30
CA ARG A 31 -12.88 0.02 -11.22
C ARG A 31 -11.84 0.82 -10.46
N ILE A 32 -12.22 1.19 -9.25
CA ILE A 32 -11.41 1.98 -8.34
C ILE A 32 -10.75 1.02 -7.34
N ASP A 33 -9.48 1.24 -7.05
CA ASP A 33 -8.74 0.53 -6.00
C ASP A 33 -7.88 1.55 -5.22
N PRO A 34 -7.97 1.57 -3.88
CA PRO A 34 -7.20 2.49 -3.05
C PRO A 34 -5.68 2.39 -3.24
N VAL A 35 -5.11 1.18 -3.35
CA VAL A 35 -3.66 1.00 -3.52
C VAL A 35 -3.21 1.50 -4.89
N VAL A 36 -4.00 1.25 -5.94
CA VAL A 36 -3.68 1.80 -7.26
C VAL A 36 -3.72 3.33 -7.25
N CYS A 37 -4.74 3.93 -6.64
CA CYS A 37 -4.83 5.39 -6.52
C CYS A 37 -3.63 5.97 -5.77
N VAL A 38 -3.21 5.34 -4.66
CA VAL A 38 -2.01 5.74 -3.92
C VAL A 38 -0.75 5.66 -4.78
N ASN A 39 -0.59 4.62 -5.61
CA ASN A 39 0.56 4.51 -6.52
C ASN A 39 0.54 5.60 -7.61
N VAL A 40 -0.63 5.95 -8.14
CA VAL A 40 -0.76 7.07 -9.10
C VAL A 40 -0.44 8.41 -8.42
N LEU A 41 -0.99 8.66 -7.23
CA LEU A 41 -0.64 9.84 -6.44
C LEU A 41 0.86 9.90 -6.17
N THR A 42 1.49 8.76 -5.84
CA THR A 42 2.95 8.67 -5.60
C THR A 42 3.73 9.20 -6.80
N LEU A 43 3.34 8.78 -8.00
CA LEU A 43 3.95 9.27 -9.24
C LEU A 43 3.75 10.77 -9.42
N PHE A 44 2.53 11.27 -9.24
CA PHE A 44 2.22 12.69 -9.46
C PHE A 44 2.89 13.61 -8.43
N TYR A 45 2.85 13.26 -7.14
CA TYR A 45 3.50 14.06 -6.09
C TYR A 45 5.03 14.06 -6.22
N ARG A 46 5.64 12.93 -6.62
CA ARG A 46 7.09 12.85 -6.89
C ARG A 46 7.54 13.83 -7.97
N TYR A 47 6.70 14.12 -8.96
CA TYR A 47 7.01 15.06 -10.05
C TYR A 47 6.34 16.43 -9.89
N GLY A 48 5.91 16.80 -8.67
CA GLY A 48 5.35 18.12 -8.40
C GLY A 48 3.97 18.38 -9.02
N ARG A 49 3.27 17.32 -9.46
CA ARG A 49 1.95 17.38 -10.13
C ARG A 49 0.80 16.91 -9.25
N GLY A 50 1.02 16.72 -7.95
CA GLY A 50 0.02 16.19 -7.02
C GLY A 50 -1.32 16.93 -7.02
N THR A 51 -1.30 18.26 -7.18
CA THR A 51 -2.49 19.13 -7.23
C THR A 51 -3.43 18.83 -8.40
N GLN A 52 -2.96 18.14 -9.44
CA GLN A 52 -3.81 17.73 -10.56
C GLN A 52 -4.77 16.59 -10.20
N LEU A 53 -4.56 15.95 -9.04
CA LEU A 53 -5.34 14.80 -8.56
C LEU A 53 -5.94 15.06 -7.16
N SER A 54 -6.31 16.30 -6.85
CA SER A 54 -6.82 16.69 -5.53
C SER A 54 -8.02 15.84 -5.06
N GLN A 55 -8.96 15.50 -5.94
CA GLN A 55 -10.10 14.65 -5.59
C GLN A 55 -9.67 13.21 -5.26
N THR A 56 -8.72 12.65 -6.03
CA THR A 56 -8.14 11.33 -5.73
C THR A 56 -7.39 11.36 -4.40
N PHE A 57 -6.67 12.44 -4.10
CA PHE A 57 -6.03 12.65 -2.79
C PHE A 57 -7.07 12.67 -1.66
N GLN A 58 -8.14 13.47 -1.79
CA GLN A 58 -9.20 13.54 -0.78
C GLN A 58 -9.88 12.19 -0.55
N TRP A 59 -10.11 11.43 -1.63
CA TRP A 59 -10.67 10.10 -1.53
C TRP A 59 -9.73 9.13 -0.79
N VAL A 60 -8.43 9.13 -1.10
CA VAL A 60 -7.43 8.33 -0.36
C VAL A 60 -7.36 8.73 1.12
N TYR A 61 -7.45 10.03 1.42
CA TYR A 61 -7.55 10.51 2.80
C TYR A 61 -8.78 9.93 3.51
N GLN A 62 -9.95 9.95 2.88
CA GLN A 62 -11.18 9.38 3.44
C GLN A 62 -11.08 7.87 3.67
N ILE A 63 -10.45 7.12 2.75
CA ILE A 63 -10.20 5.68 2.95
C ILE A 63 -9.37 5.43 4.21
N LEU A 64 -8.31 6.22 4.43
CA LEU A 64 -7.48 6.12 5.62
C LEU A 64 -8.24 6.54 6.89
N TYR A 65 -9.02 7.64 6.82
CA TYR A 65 -9.78 8.20 7.93
C TYR A 65 -10.87 7.25 8.43
N TYR A 66 -11.69 6.74 7.51
CA TYR A 66 -12.78 5.81 7.83
C TYR A 66 -12.34 4.36 7.94
N ARG A 67 -11.05 4.06 7.80
CA ARG A 67 -10.49 2.70 7.86
C ARG A 67 -11.11 1.74 6.82
N ALA A 68 -11.53 2.27 5.68
CA ALA A 68 -12.18 1.49 4.63
C ALA A 68 -11.25 0.47 3.92
N TYR A 69 -9.98 0.42 4.29
CA TYR A 69 -8.98 -0.53 3.80
C TYR A 69 -8.84 -1.79 4.68
N LEU A 70 -9.53 -1.86 5.82
CA LEU A 70 -9.31 -2.92 6.83
C LEU A 70 -9.52 -4.34 6.30
N ASP A 71 -10.50 -4.54 5.42
CA ASP A 71 -10.80 -5.83 4.79
C ASP A 71 -9.98 -6.08 3.50
N GLY A 72 -8.90 -5.31 3.32
CA GLY A 72 -8.16 -5.25 2.08
C GLY A 72 -8.81 -4.33 1.06
N THR A 73 -8.36 -4.45 -0.18
CA THR A 73 -8.87 -3.69 -1.32
C THR A 73 -9.29 -4.61 -2.46
N ARG A 74 -9.69 -4.03 -3.60
CA ARG A 74 -10.11 -4.79 -4.76
C ARG A 74 -9.05 -5.80 -5.20
N TYR A 75 -7.79 -5.38 -5.24
CA TYR A 75 -6.67 -6.23 -5.68
C TYR A 75 -5.77 -6.74 -4.54
N TYR A 76 -5.77 -6.11 -3.38
CA TYR A 76 -4.82 -6.44 -2.31
C TYR A 76 -5.56 -7.03 -1.10
N CYS A 77 -5.12 -8.20 -0.64
CA CYS A 77 -5.83 -8.94 0.40
C CYS A 77 -5.63 -8.38 1.81
N TYR A 78 -4.55 -7.61 2.03
CA TYR A 78 -4.14 -7.18 3.36
C TYR A 78 -4.25 -5.66 3.52
N PRO A 79 -4.79 -5.16 4.64
CA PRO A 79 -4.81 -3.73 4.95
C PRO A 79 -3.41 -3.11 4.93
N GLU A 80 -2.39 -3.89 5.31
CA GLU A 80 -0.99 -3.48 5.32
C GLU A 80 -0.48 -3.07 3.94
N SER A 81 -1.06 -3.60 2.85
CA SER A 81 -0.71 -3.15 1.49
C SER A 81 -1.05 -1.67 1.30
N PHE A 82 -2.26 -1.25 1.69
CA PHE A 82 -2.66 0.15 1.60
C PHE A 82 -1.76 1.05 2.45
N LEU A 83 -1.51 0.68 3.70
CA LEU A 83 -0.66 1.46 4.61
C LEU A 83 0.78 1.55 4.11
N TYR A 84 1.34 0.45 3.58
CA TYR A 84 2.69 0.40 3.04
C TYR A 84 2.85 1.30 1.81
N PHE A 85 1.94 1.23 0.85
CA PHE A 85 1.99 2.11 -0.32
C PHE A 85 1.71 3.57 0.05
N LEU A 86 0.87 3.83 1.07
CA LEU A 86 0.63 5.18 1.54
C LEU A 86 1.87 5.79 2.20
N ASN A 87 2.63 4.98 2.96
CA ASN A 87 3.93 5.40 3.47
C ASN A 87 4.89 5.78 2.34
N ARG A 88 4.91 5.00 1.26
CA ARG A 88 5.73 5.31 0.07
C ARG A 88 5.30 6.60 -0.62
N LEU A 89 4.00 6.91 -0.68
CA LEU A 89 3.50 8.20 -1.16
C LEU A 89 4.09 9.35 -0.32
N ILE A 90 3.93 9.28 1.01
CA ILE A 90 4.41 10.33 1.93
C ILE A 90 5.94 10.49 1.81
N ALA A 91 6.69 9.39 1.71
CA ALA A 91 8.14 9.42 1.57
C ALA A 91 8.64 9.86 0.18
N SER A 92 7.76 9.92 -0.83
CA SER A 92 8.15 10.25 -2.21
C SER A 92 8.21 11.74 -2.53
N SER A 93 7.75 12.59 -1.61
CA SER A 93 7.57 14.03 -1.82
C SER A 93 7.59 14.81 -0.50
N ASP A 94 8.20 15.99 -0.49
CA ASP A 94 8.18 16.93 0.63
C ASP A 94 6.91 17.82 0.66
N SER A 95 5.85 17.40 -0.06
CA SER A 95 4.61 18.15 -0.11
C SER A 95 4.03 18.37 1.29
N PRO A 96 3.81 19.64 1.72
CA PRO A 96 3.23 19.95 3.02
C PRO A 96 1.84 19.33 3.21
N GLU A 97 1.08 19.14 2.13
CA GLU A 97 -0.25 18.54 2.17
C GLU A 97 -0.19 17.07 2.63
N LEU A 98 0.74 16.28 2.05
CA LEU A 98 0.93 14.88 2.44
C LEU A 98 1.33 14.77 3.91
N HIS A 99 2.26 15.62 4.35
CA HIS A 99 2.81 15.58 5.71
C HIS A 99 1.86 16.15 6.74
N ARG A 100 0.98 17.09 6.36
CA ARG A 100 -0.04 17.66 7.26
C ARG A 100 -1.22 16.72 7.47
N TYR A 101 -1.71 16.08 6.42
CA TYR A 101 -2.98 15.34 6.49
C TYR A 101 -2.80 13.83 6.56
N LEU A 102 -1.91 13.24 5.76
CA LEU A 102 -1.77 11.77 5.68
C LEU A 102 -0.80 11.23 6.72
N LYS A 103 0.33 11.89 6.96
CA LYS A 103 1.38 11.37 7.85
C LYS A 103 0.90 11.14 9.31
N PRO A 104 0.24 12.10 9.98
CA PRO A 104 -0.24 11.89 11.35
C PRO A 104 -1.32 10.81 11.40
N LEU A 105 -2.20 10.78 10.40
CA LEU A 105 -3.29 9.82 10.35
C LEU A 105 -2.78 8.39 10.07
N LEU A 106 -1.78 8.24 9.19
CA LEU A 106 -1.10 6.97 8.95
C LEU A 106 -0.40 6.46 10.22
N LEU A 107 0.25 7.35 10.98
CA LEU A 107 0.88 7.00 12.26
C LEU A 107 -0.14 6.36 13.21
N GLU A 108 -1.30 7.00 13.43
CA GLU A 108 -2.36 6.45 14.27
C GLU A 108 -2.84 5.09 13.77
N ARG A 109 -3.12 4.98 12.46
CA ARG A 109 -3.63 3.74 11.84
C ARG A 109 -2.64 2.58 11.93
N VAL A 110 -1.34 2.85 11.88
CA VAL A 110 -0.31 1.82 11.99
C VAL A 110 -0.15 1.37 13.44
N LEU A 111 -0.18 2.30 14.40
CA LEU A 111 -0.14 1.97 15.83
C LEU A 111 -1.30 1.06 16.25
N GLU A 112 -2.52 1.30 15.74
CA GLU A 112 -3.70 0.45 15.96
C GLU A 112 -3.51 -0.99 15.49
N ARG A 113 -2.59 -1.23 14.55
CA ARG A 113 -2.39 -2.54 13.93
C ARG A 113 -1.17 -3.30 14.42
N ILE A 114 -0.32 -2.71 15.26
CA ILE A 114 0.81 -3.43 15.85
C ILE A 114 0.29 -4.66 16.61
N GLY A 115 0.86 -5.84 16.32
CA GLY A 115 0.42 -7.11 16.90
C GLY A 115 -0.83 -7.72 16.27
N ALA A 116 -1.45 -7.10 15.27
CA ALA A 116 -2.56 -7.72 14.54
C ALA A 116 -2.08 -8.95 13.75
N SER A 117 -2.92 -9.97 13.63
CA SER A 117 -2.62 -11.17 12.85
C SER A 117 -2.32 -10.84 11.38
N GLY A 118 -1.36 -11.54 10.78
CA GLY A 118 -1.00 -11.38 9.39
C GLY A 118 0.00 -12.44 8.96
N ASP A 119 0.13 -12.64 7.66
CA ASP A 119 1.22 -13.45 7.13
C ASP A 119 2.54 -12.66 7.15
N ALA A 120 3.63 -13.32 6.75
CA ALA A 120 4.96 -12.71 6.74
C ALA A 120 4.99 -11.39 5.94
N MET A 121 4.24 -11.29 4.85
CA MET A 121 4.19 -10.07 4.04
C MET A 121 3.49 -8.93 4.78
N ALA A 122 2.35 -9.20 5.42
CA ALA A 122 1.62 -8.20 6.20
C ALA A 122 2.48 -7.69 7.38
N LEU A 123 3.11 -8.60 8.12
CA LEU A 123 4.01 -8.26 9.22
C LEU A 123 5.18 -7.40 8.74
N ALA A 124 5.86 -7.81 7.65
CA ALA A 124 6.99 -7.08 7.10
C ALA A 124 6.60 -5.68 6.62
N MET A 125 5.48 -5.54 5.92
CA MET A 125 4.94 -4.24 5.51
C MET A 125 4.70 -3.33 6.72
N ARG A 126 4.07 -3.85 7.78
CA ARG A 126 3.76 -3.07 8.98
C ARG A 126 5.02 -2.62 9.71
N ILE A 127 6.01 -3.50 9.87
CA ILE A 127 7.31 -3.16 10.47
C ILE A 127 8.01 -2.03 9.70
N LEU A 128 8.03 -2.11 8.37
CA LEU A 128 8.68 -1.10 7.53
C LEU A 128 7.99 0.26 7.62
N VAL A 129 6.65 0.28 7.68
CA VAL A 129 5.91 1.54 7.91
C VAL A 129 6.20 2.09 9.31
N CYS A 130 6.20 1.25 10.35
CA CYS A 130 6.57 1.66 11.70
C CYS A 130 7.96 2.31 11.72
N LYS A 131 8.98 1.69 11.11
CA LYS A 131 10.34 2.24 11.02
C LYS A 131 10.34 3.61 10.34
N SER A 132 9.65 3.74 9.21
CA SER A 132 9.53 5.01 8.48
C SER A 132 8.85 6.12 9.29
N MET A 133 8.08 5.75 10.31
CA MET A 133 7.41 6.67 11.24
C MET A 133 8.13 6.82 12.58
N GLY A 134 9.35 6.26 12.73
CA GLY A 134 10.11 6.33 13.97
C GLY A 134 9.58 5.44 15.09
N ILE A 135 8.73 4.45 14.78
CA ILE A 135 8.20 3.48 15.74
C ILE A 135 9.01 2.18 15.67
N ARG A 136 9.46 1.70 16.83
CA ARG A 136 10.05 0.37 16.96
C ARG A 136 8.97 -0.68 17.18
N ASN A 137 8.80 -1.58 16.22
CA ASN A 137 7.76 -2.61 16.24
C ASN A 137 8.33 -4.01 16.50
N GLU A 138 8.68 -4.28 17.76
CA GLU A 138 9.28 -5.57 18.14
C GLU A 138 8.29 -6.72 18.17
N VAL A 139 7.01 -6.42 18.43
CA VAL A 139 5.94 -7.43 18.53
C VAL A 139 5.81 -8.16 17.20
N ASP A 140 5.75 -7.40 16.11
CA ASP A 140 5.64 -7.98 14.77
C ASP A 140 6.97 -8.55 14.29
N ALA A 141 8.10 -7.97 14.70
CA ALA A 141 9.42 -8.50 14.36
C ALA A 141 9.62 -9.91 14.94
N ARG A 142 9.23 -10.15 16.19
CA ARG A 142 9.25 -11.49 16.81
C ARG A 142 8.32 -12.45 16.08
N SER A 143 7.12 -12.00 15.75
CA SER A 143 6.14 -12.80 15.02
C SER A 143 6.64 -13.18 13.61
N LEU A 144 7.30 -12.24 12.92
CA LEU A 144 7.87 -12.47 11.60
C LEU A 144 9.03 -13.47 11.65
N LEU A 145 9.93 -13.35 12.63
CA LEU A 145 11.04 -14.29 12.82
C LEU A 145 10.53 -15.71 13.11
N ALA A 146 9.45 -15.86 13.86
CA ALA A 146 8.84 -17.17 14.13
C ALA A 146 8.26 -17.86 12.88
N LEU A 147 8.03 -17.10 11.79
CA LEU A 147 7.55 -17.64 10.51
C LEU A 147 8.69 -18.02 9.54
N GLN A 148 9.96 -17.84 9.94
CA GLN A 148 11.10 -18.16 9.10
C GLN A 148 11.21 -19.68 8.90
N CYS A 149 11.33 -20.10 7.65
CA CYS A 149 11.55 -21.50 7.26
C CYS A 149 12.99 -21.92 7.55
N GLU A 150 13.26 -23.23 7.57
CA GLU A 150 14.60 -23.79 7.82
C GLU A 150 15.65 -23.32 6.80
N ASP A 151 15.23 -23.03 5.56
CA ASP A 151 16.10 -22.51 4.50
C ASP A 151 16.39 -21.00 4.62
N GLY A 152 15.93 -20.36 5.70
CA GLY A 152 16.09 -18.94 5.97
C GLY A 152 15.12 -18.03 5.22
N GLY A 153 14.25 -18.57 4.37
CA GLY A 153 13.20 -17.84 3.67
C GLY A 153 11.88 -17.77 4.45
N TRP A 154 10.87 -17.17 3.81
CA TRP A 154 9.49 -17.20 4.28
C TRP A 154 8.59 -17.87 3.25
N GLU A 155 7.45 -18.36 3.69
CA GLU A 155 6.46 -19.01 2.81
C GLU A 155 5.91 -18.07 1.73
N LEU A 156 5.27 -18.65 0.72
CA LEU A 156 4.58 -17.87 -0.31
C LEU A 156 3.44 -17.04 0.32
N CYS A 157 3.53 -15.72 0.20
CA CYS A 157 2.46 -14.79 0.58
C CYS A 157 1.76 -14.21 -0.66
N TRP A 158 0.47 -13.92 -0.53
CA TRP A 158 -0.36 -13.43 -1.63
C TRP A 158 -0.31 -11.91 -1.72
N MET A 159 0.34 -11.39 -2.76
CA MET A 159 0.48 -9.95 -2.97
C MET A 159 -0.78 -9.34 -3.58
N PHE A 160 -1.34 -9.98 -4.60
CA PHE A 160 -2.54 -9.50 -5.27
C PHE A 160 -3.49 -10.63 -5.66
N GLN A 161 -4.76 -10.28 -5.81
CA GLN A 161 -5.81 -11.18 -6.26
C GLN A 161 -6.53 -10.61 -7.48
N HIS A 162 -6.90 -11.50 -8.39
CA HIS A 162 -7.75 -11.14 -9.51
C HIS A 162 -9.22 -11.07 -9.04
N PRO A 163 -9.92 -9.93 -9.13
CA PRO A 163 -11.20 -9.75 -8.46
C PRO A 163 -12.30 -10.69 -8.96
N SER A 164 -12.28 -11.05 -10.25
CA SER A 164 -13.33 -11.88 -10.86
C SER A 164 -13.07 -13.38 -10.78
N THR A 165 -11.81 -13.82 -10.79
CA THR A 165 -11.47 -15.25 -10.72
C THR A 165 -11.01 -15.67 -9.32
N LYS A 166 -10.75 -14.71 -8.42
CA LYS A 166 -10.15 -14.91 -7.09
C LYS A 166 -8.79 -15.61 -7.12
N THR A 167 -8.17 -15.71 -8.29
CA THR A 167 -6.81 -16.22 -8.46
C THR A 167 -5.85 -15.30 -7.72
N LYS A 168 -5.04 -15.85 -6.83
CA LYS A 168 -4.04 -15.10 -6.07
C LYS A 168 -2.67 -15.24 -6.72
N VAL A 169 -1.91 -14.17 -6.69
CA VAL A 169 -0.54 -14.13 -7.19
C VAL A 169 0.37 -13.69 -6.05
N GLY A 170 1.42 -14.46 -5.86
CA GLY A 170 2.44 -14.25 -4.85
C GLY A 170 3.81 -14.54 -5.42
N ASN A 171 4.84 -14.11 -4.71
CA ASN A 171 6.21 -14.45 -5.03
C ASN A 171 6.99 -14.67 -3.73
N ARG A 172 7.54 -15.88 -3.56
CA ARG A 172 8.30 -16.25 -2.37
C ARG A 172 9.54 -15.36 -2.19
N GLY A 173 10.29 -15.13 -3.26
CA GLY A 173 11.49 -14.28 -3.25
C GLY A 173 11.18 -12.84 -2.83
N LEU A 174 10.07 -12.27 -3.33
CA LEU A 174 9.60 -10.95 -2.91
C LEU A 174 9.27 -10.92 -1.41
N ASN A 175 8.56 -11.93 -0.93
CA ASN A 175 8.21 -12.03 0.49
C ASN A 175 9.47 -12.13 1.37
N THR A 176 10.40 -13.00 1.01
CA THR A 176 11.70 -13.15 1.70
C THR A 176 12.48 -11.84 1.72
N ALA A 177 12.57 -11.14 0.59
CA ALA A 177 13.27 -9.85 0.52
C ALA A 177 12.61 -8.80 1.43
N LEU A 178 11.27 -8.75 1.47
CA LEU A 178 10.54 -7.83 2.33
C LEU A 178 10.74 -8.15 3.82
N ALA A 179 10.71 -9.44 4.18
CA ALA A 179 10.91 -9.91 5.54
C ALA A 179 12.33 -9.60 6.06
N ILE A 180 13.36 -9.84 5.24
CA ILE A 180 14.75 -9.48 5.57
C ILE A 180 14.89 -7.97 5.80
N ASN A 181 14.31 -7.16 4.92
CA ASN A 181 14.34 -5.70 5.07
C ASN A 181 13.66 -5.26 6.37
N ALA A 182 12.51 -5.86 6.71
CA ALA A 182 11.80 -5.57 7.95
C ALA A 182 12.63 -5.95 9.19
N ILE A 183 13.29 -7.10 9.20
CA ILE A 183 14.14 -7.54 10.30
C ILE A 183 15.34 -6.61 10.49
N ASN A 184 16.01 -6.22 9.40
CA ASN A 184 17.15 -5.31 9.46
C ASN A 184 16.73 -3.92 9.97
N ALA A 185 15.56 -3.44 9.54
CA ALA A 185 15.02 -2.15 9.97
C ALA A 185 14.81 -2.03 11.49
N VAL A 186 14.62 -3.15 12.20
CA VAL A 186 14.43 -3.18 13.66
C VAL A 186 15.75 -3.32 14.42
N LYS A 187 16.81 -3.80 13.76
CA LYS A 187 18.16 -3.93 14.35
C LYS A 187 18.92 -2.60 14.39
N GLU A 188 18.62 -1.72 13.45
CA GLU A 188 19.13 -0.34 13.36
C GLU A 188 18.33 0.63 14.22
#